data_AF-A0A821WU98-F1
#
_entry.id   AF-A0A821WU98-F1
#
_cell.length_a   1.000
_cell.length_b   1.000
_cell.length_c   1.000
_cell.angle_alpha   90.00
_cell.angle_beta   90.00
_cell.angle_gamma   90.00
#
_symmetry.space_group_name_H-M   'P 1'
#
loop_
_entity.id
_entity.type
_entity.pdbx_description
1 polymer ?
#
loop_
_entity_poly.entity_id
_entity_poly.type
_entity_poly.pdbx_seq_one_letter_code
_entity_poly.pdbx_strand_id
1 'polypeptide(L)'
;MIQPLSSRAIDLPPYLLASYGTDSRYTSNDIISRWKNIFEKFREKHIKVLGYSIDCDSKYLRAMRVITGFFAKSINRNDLFGDHAFVIASCSQWIWFYLRPKQSFLCLQDPTHLITKLRNRLLSSKTSMMFGSESINIRFLLQLIKDFSKLDHGSVKSDVVPKDRQNYSFCIKISSDCVVQTLEKMQNTRAICIYLKNVEHINRLYYAWLCTFLCRLWLSWIQSTPINTLDRDESQSVYSGSSKGRDKSKQKFFITNPAFLSIEMNTHTMTYITLLVINNQLPTEALRIWLFSSQTYECMFRTARSMSGPFSPIVNCSVAQFLRRAEK
;
A
#
# COMPACT_ATOMS: atom_id res chain seq x y z
N MET A 1 1.31 -18.06 -2.49
CA MET A 1 0.86 -18.32 -3.87
C MET A 1 1.89 -17.76 -4.83
N ILE A 2 1.91 -18.21 -6.08
CA ILE A 2 2.78 -17.68 -7.13
C ILE A 2 1.95 -17.28 -8.35
N GLN A 3 2.27 -16.13 -8.94
CA GLN A 3 1.70 -15.65 -10.19
C GLN A 3 2.79 -15.72 -11.28
N PRO A 4 2.62 -16.51 -12.34
CA PRO A 4 3.53 -16.48 -13.48
C PRO A 4 3.48 -15.12 -14.19
N LEU A 5 4.64 -14.67 -14.66
CA LEU A 5 4.80 -13.41 -15.41
C LEU A 5 5.28 -13.63 -16.85
N SER A 6 5.44 -14.88 -17.28
CA SER A 6 5.86 -15.18 -18.65
C SER A 6 4.67 -15.07 -19.61
N SER A 7 4.94 -14.63 -20.85
CA SER A 7 3.93 -14.47 -21.91
C SER A 7 3.05 -15.70 -22.13
N ARG A 8 3.62 -16.91 -21.98
CA ARG A 8 2.92 -18.18 -22.16
C ARG A 8 1.99 -18.57 -21.00
N ALA A 9 2.15 -17.95 -19.83
CA ALA A 9 1.49 -18.38 -18.60
C ALA A 9 0.80 -17.23 -17.84
N ILE A 10 0.76 -16.03 -18.43
CA ILE A 10 0.31 -14.82 -17.72
C ILE A 10 -1.18 -14.82 -17.41
N ASP A 11 -1.97 -15.51 -18.22
CA ASP A 11 -3.41 -15.67 -18.02
C ASP A 11 -3.74 -16.90 -17.17
N LEU A 12 -2.72 -17.64 -16.71
CA LEU A 12 -2.93 -18.75 -15.78
C LEU A 12 -3.24 -18.21 -14.38
N PRO A 13 -4.17 -18.87 -13.66
CA PRO A 13 -4.46 -18.51 -12.29
C PRO A 13 -3.23 -18.73 -11.39
N PRO A 14 -3.14 -18.00 -10.28
CA PRO A 14 -2.03 -18.16 -9.36
C PRO A 14 -2.07 -19.53 -8.68
N TYR A 15 -0.90 -20.13 -8.49
CA TYR A 15 -0.77 -21.45 -7.87
C TYR A 15 -0.54 -21.34 -6.37
N LEU A 16 -1.21 -22.19 -5.60
CA LEU A 16 -0.93 -22.33 -4.17
C LEU A 16 0.35 -23.15 -3.96
N LEU A 17 1.46 -22.47 -3.70
CA LEU A 17 2.73 -23.13 -3.39
C LEU A 17 2.81 -23.69 -1.97
N ALA A 18 2.31 -22.93 -0.99
CA ALA A 18 2.40 -23.27 0.42
C ALA A 18 1.27 -22.59 1.19
N SER A 19 0.69 -23.32 2.14
CA SER A 19 -0.30 -22.84 3.10
C SER A 19 -0.06 -23.48 4.46
N TYR A 20 -0.18 -22.71 5.53
CA TYR A 20 -0.04 -23.18 6.91
C TYR A 20 -0.68 -22.17 7.87
N GLY A 21 -1.03 -22.64 9.07
CA GLY A 21 -1.52 -21.79 10.15
C GLY A 21 -0.39 -21.01 10.84
N THR A 22 -0.70 -19.81 11.32
CA THR A 22 0.20 -19.02 12.18
C THR A 22 -0.59 -18.37 13.30
N ASP A 23 0.03 -18.24 14.48
CA ASP A 23 -0.50 -17.49 15.62
C ASP A 23 -0.20 -15.98 15.54
N SER A 24 0.33 -15.51 14.39
CA SER A 24 0.70 -14.12 14.11
C SER A 24 1.83 -13.54 14.96
N ARG A 25 2.56 -14.37 15.73
CA ARG A 25 3.68 -13.95 16.58
C ARG A 25 5.02 -13.81 15.84
N TYR A 26 5.04 -14.03 14.53
CA TYR A 26 6.24 -13.89 13.70
C TYR A 26 6.76 -12.44 13.66
N THR A 27 8.07 -12.32 13.44
CA THR A 27 8.83 -11.07 13.32
C THR A 27 9.25 -10.80 11.87
N SER A 28 9.82 -9.62 11.61
CA SER A 28 10.41 -9.31 10.30
C SER A 28 11.57 -10.24 9.93
N ASN A 29 12.30 -10.81 10.89
CA ASN A 29 13.39 -11.73 10.62
C ASN A 29 12.88 -13.11 10.17
N ASP A 30 11.79 -13.58 10.76
CA ASP A 30 11.13 -14.82 10.34
C ASP A 30 10.60 -14.70 8.91
N ILE A 31 10.02 -13.55 8.58
CA ILE A 31 9.57 -13.21 7.23
C ILE A 31 10.74 -13.27 6.23
N ILE A 32 11.86 -12.62 6.56
CA ILE A 32 13.07 -12.63 5.71
C ILE A 32 13.55 -14.05 5.49
N SER A 33 13.68 -14.83 6.56
CA SER A 33 14.16 -16.22 6.50
C SER A 33 13.26 -17.08 5.61
N ARG A 34 11.95 -16.88 5.70
CA ARG A 34 10.98 -17.54 4.81
C ARG A 34 11.15 -17.15 3.35
N TRP A 35 11.28 -15.87 3.02
CA TRP A 35 11.49 -15.45 1.63
C TRP A 35 12.82 -15.95 1.07
N LYS A 36 13.87 -15.99 1.89
CA LYS A 36 15.14 -16.61 1.49
C LYS A 36 14.93 -18.08 1.14
N ASN A 37 14.31 -18.86 2.02
CA ASN A 37 14.03 -20.27 1.77
C ASN A 37 13.22 -20.49 0.48
N ILE A 38 12.13 -19.73 0.31
CA ILE A 38 11.30 -19.80 -0.91
C ILE A 38 12.13 -19.49 -2.15
N PHE A 39 12.90 -18.40 -2.12
CA PHE A 39 13.76 -17.99 -3.23
C PHE A 39 14.78 -19.08 -3.60
N GLU A 40 15.45 -19.66 -2.61
CA GLU A 40 16.42 -20.74 -2.81
C GLU A 40 15.75 -21.98 -3.43
N LYS A 41 14.55 -22.35 -2.98
CA LYS A 41 13.79 -23.48 -3.55
C LYS A 41 13.34 -23.26 -4.99
N PHE A 42 13.02 -22.03 -5.38
CA PHE A 42 12.77 -21.71 -6.79
C PHE A 42 14.05 -21.72 -7.61
N ARG A 43 15.16 -21.24 -7.03
CA ARG A 43 16.48 -21.25 -7.67
C ARG A 43 16.96 -22.66 -7.97
N GLU A 44 16.82 -23.59 -7.04
CA GLU A 44 17.10 -25.03 -7.22
C GLU A 44 16.34 -25.63 -8.42
N LYS A 45 15.19 -25.05 -8.79
CA LYS A 45 14.36 -25.46 -9.94
C LYS A 45 14.53 -24.59 -11.18
N HIS A 46 15.55 -23.73 -11.22
CA HIS A 46 15.80 -22.78 -12.30
C HIS A 46 14.63 -21.81 -12.60
N ILE A 47 13.80 -21.53 -11.59
CA ILE A 47 12.71 -20.56 -11.71
C ILE A 47 13.19 -19.21 -11.19
N LYS A 48 13.16 -18.19 -12.04
CA LYS A 48 13.55 -16.82 -11.67
C LYS A 48 12.40 -16.13 -10.94
N VAL A 49 12.60 -15.81 -9.67
CA VAL A 49 11.63 -15.06 -8.86
C VAL A 49 11.87 -13.56 -9.03
N LEU A 50 10.93 -12.84 -9.63
CA LEU A 50 11.02 -11.38 -9.76
C LEU A 50 10.93 -10.68 -8.41
N GLY A 51 9.96 -11.07 -7.58
CA GLY A 51 9.71 -10.39 -6.33
C GLY A 51 8.53 -10.92 -5.54
N TYR A 52 8.29 -10.29 -4.41
CA TYR A 52 7.19 -10.57 -3.50
C TYR A 52 6.24 -9.37 -3.44
N SER A 53 4.95 -9.61 -3.71
CA SER A 53 3.89 -8.63 -3.42
C SER A 53 3.12 -9.02 -2.16
N ILE A 54 2.94 -8.06 -1.26
CA ILE A 54 2.49 -8.34 0.12
C ILE A 54 1.66 -7.19 0.67
N ASP A 55 0.72 -7.53 1.54
CA ASP A 55 -0.11 -6.61 2.29
C ASP A 55 0.68 -5.51 3.01
N CYS A 56 -0.02 -4.40 3.26
CA CYS A 56 0.52 -3.19 3.88
C CYS A 56 0.76 -3.29 5.41
N ASP A 57 1.21 -4.44 5.91
CA ASP A 57 1.58 -4.62 7.32
C ASP A 57 2.99 -4.10 7.63
N SER A 58 3.16 -3.55 8.83
CA SER A 58 4.41 -2.94 9.27
C SER A 58 5.58 -3.93 9.39
N LYS A 59 5.34 -5.19 9.78
CA LYS A 59 6.38 -6.23 9.92
C LYS A 59 6.91 -6.62 8.55
N TYR A 60 6.03 -6.73 7.56
CA TYR A 60 6.38 -7.00 6.17
C TYR A 60 7.16 -5.85 5.55
N LEU A 61 6.68 -4.61 5.69
CA LEU A 61 7.40 -3.44 5.20
C LEU A 61 8.81 -3.32 5.81
N ARG A 62 8.98 -3.61 7.10
CA ARG A 62 10.31 -3.64 7.73
C ARG A 62 11.20 -4.73 7.11
N ALA A 63 10.68 -5.93 6.88
CA ALA A 63 11.41 -7.00 6.20
C ALA A 63 11.84 -6.60 4.78
N MET A 64 10.93 -6.01 4.00
CA MET A 64 11.21 -5.50 2.65
C MET A 64 12.34 -4.47 2.67
N ARG A 65 12.27 -3.49 3.56
CA ARG A 65 13.32 -2.46 3.68
C ARG A 65 14.68 -3.05 4.01
N VAL A 66 14.73 -3.97 4.96
CA VAL A 66 15.98 -4.62 5.37
C VAL A 66 16.57 -5.47 4.26
N ILE A 67 15.75 -6.16 3.46
CA ILE A 67 16.24 -7.07 2.41
C ILE A 67 16.61 -6.34 1.12
N THR A 68 15.89 -5.29 0.73
CA THR A 68 16.20 -4.49 -0.48
C THR A 68 17.23 -3.40 -0.18
N GLY A 69 17.34 -2.97 1.08
CA GLY A 69 18.26 -1.90 1.53
C GLY A 69 17.63 -0.53 1.42
N PHE A 70 16.31 -0.50 1.28
CA PHE A 70 15.52 0.69 1.15
C PHE A 70 15.41 1.43 2.48
N PHE A 71 16.18 2.52 2.61
CA PHE A 71 16.29 3.31 3.84
C PHE A 71 16.57 2.48 5.09
N ALA A 72 17.35 1.40 4.97
CA ALA A 72 17.67 0.52 6.09
C ALA A 72 19.13 0.06 6.00
N LYS A 73 19.79 0.01 7.16
CA LYS A 73 21.09 -0.66 7.28
C LYS A 73 20.88 -2.16 7.05
N SER A 74 21.59 -2.67 6.06
CA SER A 74 21.53 -4.08 5.67
C SER A 74 22.32 -4.93 6.65
N ILE A 75 21.79 -6.10 7.03
CA ILE A 75 22.56 -7.19 7.61
C ILE A 75 23.30 -7.90 6.46
N ASN A 76 24.55 -8.36 6.69
CA ASN A 76 25.44 -9.06 5.75
C ASN A 76 24.70 -9.80 4.61
N ARG A 77 24.94 -9.36 3.36
CA ARG A 77 24.18 -9.75 2.15
C ARG A 77 24.96 -10.55 1.12
N ASN A 78 26.25 -10.81 1.32
CA ASN A 78 27.07 -11.47 0.30
C ASN A 78 26.45 -12.81 -0.13
N ASP A 79 25.76 -13.50 0.79
CA ASP A 79 25.12 -14.80 0.56
C ASP A 79 23.84 -14.75 -0.29
N LEU A 80 23.25 -13.57 -0.53
CA LEU A 80 22.00 -13.44 -1.32
C LEU A 80 22.25 -13.13 -2.80
N PHE A 81 23.45 -12.70 -3.15
CA PHE A 81 23.76 -12.20 -4.49
C PHE A 81 24.44 -13.27 -5.34
N GLY A 82 23.69 -14.29 -5.75
CA GLY A 82 24.13 -15.24 -6.78
C GLY A 82 24.03 -14.66 -8.21
N ASP A 83 24.36 -15.50 -9.20
CA ASP A 83 24.33 -15.19 -10.65
C ASP A 83 22.95 -14.76 -11.18
N HIS A 84 21.88 -14.96 -10.40
CA HIS A 84 20.51 -14.63 -10.77
C HIS A 84 20.03 -13.26 -10.31
N ALA A 85 20.90 -12.45 -9.71
CA ALA A 85 20.54 -11.10 -9.28
C ALA A 85 20.14 -10.21 -10.46
N PHE A 86 19.12 -9.40 -10.26
CA PHE A 86 18.76 -8.32 -11.17
C PHE A 86 19.73 -7.15 -10.99
N VAL A 87 20.22 -6.62 -12.10
CA VAL A 87 21.18 -5.52 -12.09
C VAL A 87 20.65 -4.39 -12.96
N ILE A 88 20.58 -3.18 -12.43
CA ILE A 88 20.39 -1.99 -13.25
C ILE A 88 21.72 -1.23 -13.30
N ALA A 89 21.91 -0.43 -14.35
CA ALA A 89 23.02 0.52 -14.38
C ALA A 89 22.99 1.37 -13.11
N SER A 90 24.17 1.74 -12.60
CA SER A 90 24.25 2.56 -11.39
C SER A 90 23.53 3.89 -11.61
N CYS A 91 22.36 4.04 -11.02
CA CYS A 91 21.62 5.31 -10.96
C CYS A 91 22.20 6.22 -9.86
N SER A 92 23.51 6.19 -9.60
CA SER A 92 24.14 6.96 -8.52
C SER A 92 23.95 8.47 -8.65
N GLN A 93 23.65 8.95 -9.86
CA GLN A 93 23.31 10.34 -10.12
C GLN A 93 21.86 10.70 -9.74
N TRP A 94 20.98 9.71 -9.59
CA TRP A 94 19.57 9.91 -9.27
C TRP A 94 19.39 10.03 -7.77
N ILE A 95 19.58 11.25 -7.26
CA ILE A 95 19.42 11.58 -5.82
C ILE A 95 18.03 11.27 -5.26
N TRP A 96 17.05 11.02 -6.12
CA TRP A 96 15.67 10.72 -5.80
C TRP A 96 15.34 9.22 -5.81
N PHE A 97 16.27 8.36 -6.26
CA PHE A 97 16.12 6.91 -6.37
C PHE A 97 16.99 6.16 -5.35
N TYR A 98 16.35 5.41 -4.44
CA TYR A 98 17.00 4.83 -3.26
C TYR A 98 17.12 3.29 -3.26
N LEU A 99 16.69 2.60 -4.32
CA LEU A 99 16.99 1.16 -4.44
C LEU A 99 18.42 0.95 -4.90
N ARG A 100 19.08 -0.06 -4.36
CA ARG A 100 20.45 -0.41 -4.74
C ARG A 100 20.47 -1.01 -6.14
N PRO A 101 21.54 -0.81 -6.95
CA PRO A 101 21.61 -1.29 -8.32
C PRO A 101 21.58 -2.80 -8.51
N LYS A 102 21.88 -3.59 -7.47
CA LYS A 102 21.83 -5.06 -7.48
C LYS A 102 20.78 -5.54 -6.49
N GLN A 103 19.84 -6.35 -6.94
CA GLN A 103 18.75 -6.91 -6.13
C GLN A 103 18.56 -8.39 -6.48
N SER A 104 18.47 -9.27 -5.48
CA SER A 104 18.15 -10.69 -5.71
C SER A 104 16.70 -10.88 -6.15
N PHE A 105 15.81 -10.08 -5.56
CA PHE A 105 14.40 -9.99 -5.89
C PHE A 105 13.86 -8.65 -5.41
N LEU A 106 12.70 -8.26 -5.91
CA LEU A 106 12.04 -7.01 -5.62
C LEU A 106 10.90 -7.19 -4.62
N CYS A 107 10.43 -6.09 -4.01
CA CYS A 107 9.32 -6.12 -3.06
C CYS A 107 8.32 -5.03 -3.40
N LEU A 108 7.05 -5.40 -3.51
CA LEU A 108 5.95 -4.47 -3.71
C LEU A 108 4.94 -4.60 -2.56
N GLN A 109 4.41 -3.48 -2.11
CA GLN A 109 3.29 -3.42 -1.19
C GLN A 109 2.00 -3.38 -1.99
N ASP A 110 0.99 -4.15 -1.57
CA ASP A 110 -0.28 -4.22 -2.28
C ASP A 110 -0.96 -2.83 -2.38
N PRO A 111 -1.18 -2.30 -3.60
CA PRO A 111 -1.80 -1.00 -3.79
C PRO A 111 -3.23 -0.89 -3.23
N THR A 112 -4.02 -1.98 -3.27
CA THR A 112 -5.38 -2.02 -2.72
C THR A 112 -5.37 -1.78 -1.22
N HIS A 113 -4.54 -2.53 -0.47
CA HIS A 113 -4.40 -2.31 0.97
C HIS A 113 -3.77 -0.96 1.31
N LEU A 114 -2.88 -0.43 0.48
CA LEU A 114 -2.28 0.89 0.68
C LEU A 114 -3.33 1.99 0.64
N ILE A 115 -4.20 1.98 -0.38
CA ILE A 115 -5.30 2.94 -0.51
C ILE A 115 -6.28 2.84 0.65
N THR A 116 -6.65 1.62 1.04
CA THR A 116 -7.51 1.39 2.21
C THR A 116 -6.88 1.93 3.49
N LYS A 117 -5.55 1.84 3.65
CA LYS A 117 -4.82 2.40 4.79
C LYS A 117 -4.84 3.94 4.79
N LEU A 118 -4.70 4.56 3.62
CA LEU A 118 -4.82 6.01 3.46
C LEU A 118 -6.25 6.47 3.79
N ARG A 119 -7.28 5.81 3.27
CA ARG A 119 -8.66 6.14 3.66
C ARG A 119 -8.86 5.98 5.17
N ASN A 120 -8.43 4.86 5.76
CA ASN A 120 -8.61 4.64 7.19
C ASN A 120 -7.87 5.68 8.05
N ARG A 121 -6.79 6.29 7.52
CA ARG A 121 -6.16 7.45 8.14
C ARG A 121 -7.07 8.68 8.11
N LEU A 122 -7.71 8.99 6.98
CA LEU A 122 -8.70 10.08 6.85
C LEU A 122 -9.88 9.93 7.83
N LEU A 123 -10.30 8.70 8.10
CA LEU A 123 -11.41 8.38 9.03
C LEU A 123 -11.01 8.44 10.51
N SER A 124 -9.71 8.54 10.82
CA SER A 124 -9.25 8.41 12.18
C SER A 124 -9.40 9.72 12.96
N SER A 125 -10.12 9.65 14.08
CA SER A 125 -10.28 10.76 15.04
C SER A 125 -8.97 11.18 15.72
N LYS A 126 -7.91 10.37 15.60
CA LYS A 126 -6.59 10.65 16.19
C LYS A 126 -5.71 11.52 15.26
N THR A 127 -6.27 12.04 14.17
CA THR A 127 -5.51 12.66 13.10
C THR A 127 -6.06 14.04 12.80
N SER A 128 -5.14 14.92 12.48
CA SER A 128 -5.42 16.30 12.07
C SER A 128 -4.59 16.54 10.81
N MET A 129 -4.80 15.72 9.77
CA MET A 129 -3.99 15.84 8.56
C MET A 129 -4.15 17.24 7.97
N MET A 130 -3.06 17.80 7.47
CA MET A 130 -3.05 19.17 6.95
C MET A 130 -2.15 19.27 5.74
N PHE A 131 -2.49 20.13 4.80
CA PHE A 131 -1.63 20.48 3.68
C PHE A 131 -1.68 21.99 3.47
N GLY A 132 -0.56 22.67 3.69
CA GLY A 132 -0.55 24.14 3.75
C GLY A 132 -1.41 24.66 4.91
N SER A 133 -2.24 25.67 4.66
CA SER A 133 -3.14 26.23 5.68
C SER A 133 -4.46 25.46 5.83
N GLU A 134 -4.71 24.46 5.00
CA GLU A 134 -5.99 23.75 4.95
C GLU A 134 -5.92 22.35 5.59
N SER A 135 -7.02 21.94 6.19
CA SER A 135 -7.15 20.63 6.82
C SER A 135 -7.62 19.56 5.82
N ILE A 136 -7.21 18.33 6.04
CA ILE A 136 -7.68 17.15 5.32
C ILE A 136 -8.57 16.38 6.28
N ASN A 137 -9.89 16.54 6.15
CA ASN A 137 -10.85 15.99 7.11
C ASN A 137 -12.07 15.37 6.42
N ILE A 138 -12.53 14.24 6.95
CA ILE A 138 -13.74 13.56 6.48
C ILE A 138 -15.00 14.43 6.54
N ARG A 139 -15.02 15.46 7.38
CA ARG A 139 -16.13 16.42 7.51
C ARG A 139 -16.50 17.08 6.18
N PHE A 140 -15.53 17.36 5.31
CA PHE A 140 -15.82 17.92 3.99
C PHE A 140 -16.63 16.96 3.12
N LEU A 141 -16.36 15.65 3.18
CA LEU A 141 -17.17 14.64 2.49
C LEU A 141 -18.57 14.50 3.08
N LEU A 142 -18.70 14.61 4.42
CA LEU A 142 -20.01 14.59 5.08
C LEU A 142 -20.84 15.83 4.75
N GLN A 143 -20.19 17.00 4.67
CA GLN A 143 -20.82 18.24 4.29
C GLN A 143 -21.25 18.21 2.81
N LEU A 144 -20.40 17.72 1.92
CA LEU A 144 -20.74 17.52 0.51
C LEU A 144 -22.01 16.67 0.34
N ILE A 145 -22.13 15.56 1.10
CA ILE A 145 -23.34 14.70 1.05
C ILE A 145 -24.59 15.42 1.57
N LYS A 146 -24.44 16.38 2.47
CA LYS A 146 -25.55 17.12 3.06
C LYS A 146 -25.99 18.27 2.16
N ASP A 147 -25.03 18.98 1.56
CA ASP A 147 -25.24 20.27 0.94
C ASP A 147 -25.43 20.17 -0.60
N PHE A 148 -25.03 19.06 -1.22
CA PHE A 148 -25.13 18.85 -2.67
C PHE A 148 -26.04 17.65 -3.02
N SER A 149 -26.53 17.62 -4.26
CA SER A 149 -27.37 16.51 -4.73
C SER A 149 -26.54 15.26 -4.96
N LYS A 150 -27.08 14.09 -4.59
CA LYS A 150 -26.47 12.78 -4.89
C LYS A 150 -26.16 12.60 -6.37
N LEU A 151 -26.90 13.25 -7.28
CA LEU A 151 -26.63 13.19 -8.71
C LEU A 151 -25.30 13.83 -9.09
N ASP A 152 -24.83 14.81 -8.33
CA ASP A 152 -23.59 15.53 -8.61
C ASP A 152 -22.34 14.73 -8.21
N HIS A 153 -22.44 13.96 -7.12
CA HIS A 153 -21.28 13.33 -6.49
C HIS A 153 -21.39 11.82 -6.27
N GLY A 154 -22.56 11.21 -6.51
CA GLY A 154 -22.80 9.76 -6.47
C GLY A 154 -22.67 9.06 -5.11
N SER A 155 -22.23 9.77 -4.08
CA SER A 155 -21.84 9.21 -2.77
C SER A 155 -22.97 9.26 -1.73
N VAL A 156 -22.97 8.31 -0.80
CA VAL A 156 -23.89 8.26 0.35
C VAL A 156 -23.09 8.15 1.66
N LYS A 157 -23.75 8.41 2.79
CA LYS A 157 -23.11 8.42 4.11
C LYS A 157 -22.37 7.11 4.45
N SER A 158 -22.88 5.97 4.01
CA SER A 158 -22.25 4.66 4.21
C SER A 158 -20.95 4.48 3.43
N ASP A 159 -20.73 5.24 2.35
CA ASP A 159 -19.48 5.21 1.59
C ASP A 159 -18.36 5.97 2.32
N VAL A 160 -18.72 7.02 3.05
CA VAL A 160 -17.81 7.89 3.79
C VAL A 160 -17.52 7.35 5.19
N VAL A 161 -18.53 6.76 5.86
CA VAL A 161 -18.38 6.14 7.18
C VAL A 161 -18.72 4.64 7.06
N PRO A 162 -17.80 3.83 6.51
CA PRO A 162 -18.09 2.44 6.24
C PRO A 162 -18.09 1.60 7.52
N LYS A 163 -19.01 0.64 7.60
CA LYS A 163 -18.99 -0.42 8.62
C LYS A 163 -17.75 -1.31 8.44
N ASP A 164 -17.41 -1.62 7.20
CA ASP A 164 -16.25 -2.42 6.84
C ASP A 164 -15.05 -1.55 6.44
N ARG A 165 -14.01 -1.59 7.27
CA ARG A 165 -12.75 -0.85 7.05
C ARG A 165 -11.82 -1.49 6.03
N GLN A 166 -12.17 -2.63 5.45
CA GLN A 166 -11.41 -3.28 4.39
C GLN A 166 -12.02 -3.06 3.00
N ASN A 167 -13.25 -2.56 2.92
CA ASN A 167 -13.93 -2.40 1.65
C ASN A 167 -13.26 -1.34 0.76
N TYR A 168 -12.58 -1.80 -0.27
CA TYR A 168 -11.83 -0.96 -1.21
C TYR A 168 -12.72 -0.17 -2.18
N SER A 169 -13.94 -0.64 -2.50
CA SER A 169 -14.82 0.06 -3.47
C SER A 169 -15.23 1.45 -2.99
N PHE A 170 -15.37 1.63 -1.67
CA PHE A 170 -15.62 2.93 -1.08
C PHE A 170 -14.46 3.91 -1.28
N CYS A 171 -13.22 3.42 -1.27
CA CYS A 171 -12.05 4.27 -1.53
C CYS A 171 -12.11 4.86 -2.93
N ILE A 172 -12.42 4.05 -3.95
CA ILE A 172 -12.58 4.51 -5.33
C ILE A 172 -13.71 5.54 -5.43
N LYS A 173 -14.84 5.26 -4.76
CA LYS A 173 -16.02 6.10 -4.87
C LYS A 173 -15.80 7.50 -4.30
N ILE A 174 -15.21 7.61 -3.10
CA ILE A 174 -14.93 8.90 -2.48
C ILE A 174 -13.81 9.69 -3.18
N SER A 175 -12.95 9.03 -3.95
CA SER A 175 -11.88 9.66 -4.74
C SER A 175 -12.25 9.86 -6.21
N SER A 176 -13.53 9.71 -6.57
CA SER A 176 -13.97 9.87 -7.96
C SER A 176 -13.96 11.34 -8.40
N ASP A 177 -13.80 11.54 -9.71
CA ASP A 177 -13.76 12.88 -10.31
C ASP A 177 -14.99 13.73 -9.93
N CYS A 178 -16.18 13.14 -9.96
CA CYS A 178 -17.42 13.84 -9.60
C CYS A 178 -17.41 14.36 -8.15
N VAL A 179 -16.91 13.55 -7.21
CA VAL A 179 -16.75 13.97 -5.81
C VAL A 179 -15.75 15.11 -5.71
N VAL A 180 -14.60 14.98 -6.36
CA VAL A 180 -13.52 15.98 -6.30
C VAL A 180 -13.95 17.31 -6.93
N GLN A 181 -14.60 17.27 -8.11
CA GLN A 181 -15.14 18.47 -8.78
C GLN A 181 -16.23 19.15 -7.94
N THR A 182 -17.04 18.37 -7.22
CA THR A 182 -18.06 18.92 -6.32
C THR A 182 -17.42 19.55 -5.07
N LEU A 183 -16.39 18.92 -4.49
CA LEU A 183 -15.63 19.50 -3.39
C LEU A 183 -14.94 20.81 -3.78
N GLU A 184 -14.45 20.94 -5.01
CA GLU A 184 -13.80 22.16 -5.51
C GLU A 184 -14.75 23.37 -5.54
N LYS A 185 -16.06 23.18 -5.48
CA LYS A 185 -17.07 24.24 -5.36
C LYS A 185 -17.23 24.76 -3.92
N MET A 186 -16.70 24.05 -2.93
CA MET A 186 -16.76 24.40 -1.51
C MET A 186 -15.51 25.19 -1.09
N GLN A 187 -15.61 25.98 -0.02
CA GLN A 187 -14.46 26.71 0.53
C GLN A 187 -13.55 25.79 1.35
N ASN A 188 -12.24 26.05 1.33
CA ASN A 188 -11.22 25.37 2.14
C ASN A 188 -11.12 23.85 1.92
N THR A 189 -11.39 23.37 0.70
CA THR A 189 -11.36 21.95 0.32
C THR A 189 -10.18 21.56 -0.57
N ARG A 190 -9.29 22.49 -0.94
CA ARG A 190 -8.19 22.24 -1.87
C ARG A 190 -7.26 21.15 -1.34
N ALA A 191 -6.94 21.16 -0.05
CA ALA A 191 -6.10 20.13 0.57
C ALA A 191 -6.72 18.73 0.47
N ILE A 192 -8.02 18.58 0.75
CA ILE A 192 -8.68 17.28 0.63
C ILE A 192 -8.83 16.84 -0.84
N CYS A 193 -9.05 17.77 -1.77
CA CYS A 193 -9.06 17.45 -3.20
C CYS A 193 -7.71 16.90 -3.67
N ILE A 194 -6.60 17.55 -3.29
CA ILE A 194 -5.24 17.07 -3.59
C ILE A 194 -5.02 15.68 -2.99
N TYR A 195 -5.44 15.47 -1.74
CA TYR A 195 -5.35 14.18 -1.06
C TYR A 195 -6.10 13.07 -1.81
N LEU A 196 -7.35 13.32 -2.21
CA LEU A 196 -8.19 12.33 -2.90
C LEU A 196 -7.67 12.02 -4.31
N LYS A 197 -7.22 13.02 -5.07
CA LYS A 197 -6.54 12.81 -6.37
C LYS A 197 -5.30 11.94 -6.19
N ASN A 198 -4.50 12.20 -5.15
CA ASN A 198 -3.33 11.38 -4.84
C ASN A 198 -3.71 9.92 -4.51
N VAL A 199 -4.79 9.70 -3.74
CA VAL A 199 -5.30 8.36 -3.43
C VAL A 199 -5.69 7.60 -4.70
N GLU A 200 -6.38 8.25 -5.64
CA GLU A 200 -6.75 7.64 -6.92
C GLU A 200 -5.51 7.27 -7.76
N HIS A 201 -4.52 8.16 -7.79
CA HIS A 201 -3.33 8.03 -8.62
C HIS A 201 -2.34 6.94 -8.15
N ILE A 202 -2.35 6.55 -6.87
CA ILE A 202 -1.42 5.55 -6.31
C ILE A 202 -1.48 4.19 -7.01
N ASN A 203 -2.62 3.82 -7.61
CA ASN A 203 -2.75 2.58 -8.36
C ASN A 203 -2.23 2.66 -9.80
N ARG A 204 -1.91 3.85 -10.30
CA ARG A 204 -1.55 4.07 -11.69
C ARG A 204 -0.04 4.30 -11.79
N LEU A 205 0.65 3.39 -12.46
CA LEU A 205 2.10 3.46 -12.68
C LEU A 205 2.56 4.84 -13.18
N TYR A 206 1.81 5.44 -14.10
CA TYR A 206 2.10 6.74 -14.69
C TYR A 206 2.24 7.87 -13.64
N TYR A 207 1.50 7.78 -12.54
CA TYR A 207 1.49 8.81 -11.50
C TYR A 207 2.34 8.46 -10.27
N ALA A 208 3.02 7.31 -10.25
CA ALA A 208 3.74 6.82 -9.07
C ALA A 208 4.77 7.84 -8.53
N TRP A 209 5.57 8.45 -9.42
CA TRP A 209 6.52 9.50 -9.04
C TRP A 209 5.84 10.80 -8.62
N LEU A 210 4.75 11.20 -9.27
CA LEU A 210 3.97 12.37 -8.86
C LEU A 210 3.48 12.20 -7.42
N CYS A 211 2.86 11.06 -7.10
CA CYS A 211 2.40 10.71 -5.76
C CYS A 211 3.55 10.75 -4.74
N THR A 212 4.70 10.16 -5.10
CA THR A 212 5.88 10.10 -4.24
C THR A 212 6.45 11.48 -3.95
N PHE A 213 6.68 12.30 -4.98
CA PHE A 213 7.20 13.65 -4.79
C PHE A 213 6.24 14.54 -4.02
N LEU A 214 4.93 14.43 -4.28
CA LEU A 214 3.92 15.14 -3.51
C LEU A 214 3.96 14.77 -2.03
N CYS A 215 4.09 13.47 -1.71
CA CYS A 215 4.25 13.02 -0.33
C CYS A 215 5.57 13.50 0.31
N ARG A 216 6.68 13.55 -0.44
CA ARG A 216 7.96 14.09 0.05
C ARG A 216 7.87 15.59 0.36
N LEU A 217 7.30 16.37 -0.56
CA LEU A 217 7.09 17.81 -0.38
C LEU A 217 6.19 18.08 0.82
N TRP A 218 5.09 17.31 0.94
CA TRP A 218 4.20 17.40 2.08
C TRP A 218 4.91 17.11 3.40
N LEU A 219 5.68 16.01 3.47
CA LEU A 219 6.43 15.65 4.66
C LEU A 219 7.48 16.71 5.01
N SER A 220 8.22 17.20 4.02
CA SER A 220 9.23 18.25 4.19
C SER A 220 8.61 19.53 4.74
N TRP A 221 7.47 19.96 4.20
CA TRP A 221 6.72 21.11 4.70
C TRP A 221 6.25 20.92 6.14
N ILE A 222 5.70 19.75 6.50
CA ILE A 222 5.33 19.45 7.90
C ILE A 222 6.55 19.54 8.82
N GLN A 223 7.69 18.99 8.39
CA GLN A 223 8.92 18.97 9.17
C GLN A 223 9.48 20.39 9.38
N SER A 224 9.42 21.26 8.38
CA SER A 224 9.89 22.65 8.48
C SER A 224 8.91 23.58 9.19
N THR A 225 7.60 23.28 9.19
CA THR A 225 6.58 24.16 9.77
C THR A 225 6.55 24.09 11.30
N PRO A 226 6.60 25.21 12.04
CA PRO A 226 6.48 25.22 13.50
C PRO A 226 5.18 24.57 13.97
N ILE A 227 5.22 23.82 15.08
CA ILE A 227 4.06 23.05 15.52
C ILE A 227 2.85 23.91 15.89
N ASN A 228 3.10 25.11 16.42
CA ASN A 228 2.05 26.06 16.76
C ASN A 228 1.25 26.53 15.53
N THR A 229 1.89 26.53 14.36
CA THR A 229 1.22 26.84 13.09
C THR A 229 0.33 25.70 12.61
N LEU A 230 0.68 24.46 12.96
CA LEU A 230 -0.09 23.26 12.62
C LEU A 230 -1.27 23.03 13.60
N ASP A 231 -1.16 23.48 14.85
CA ASP A 231 -2.17 23.25 15.90
C ASP A 231 -3.34 24.26 15.89
N ARG A 232 -3.57 24.98 14.78
CA ARG A 232 -4.54 26.09 14.68
C ARG A 232 -6.03 25.70 14.87
N ASP A 233 -6.35 24.42 14.89
CA ASP A 233 -7.71 23.92 15.22
C ASP A 233 -7.89 23.83 16.75
N GLU A 234 -8.00 24.98 17.44
CA GLU A 234 -8.30 25.04 18.88
C GLU A 234 -9.75 24.64 19.23
N SER A 235 -10.64 24.55 18.24
CA SER A 235 -12.09 24.32 18.43
C SER A 235 -12.50 22.89 18.79
N GLN A 236 -11.56 22.00 19.16
CA GLN A 236 -11.88 20.64 19.63
C GLN A 236 -11.39 20.31 21.05
N SER A 237 -10.86 21.27 21.82
CA SER A 237 -10.33 21.00 23.16
C SER A 237 -11.21 21.50 24.32
N VAL A 238 -12.54 21.41 24.22
CA VAL A 238 -13.43 21.73 25.37
C VAL A 238 -13.49 20.57 26.40
N TYR A 239 -12.96 19.39 26.08
CA TYR A 239 -12.88 18.28 27.04
C TYR A 239 -11.52 17.59 27.02
N SER A 240 -10.49 18.24 27.56
CA SER A 240 -9.41 17.51 28.23
C SER A 240 -8.69 18.43 29.21
N GLY A 241 -9.08 18.36 30.48
CA GLY A 241 -8.24 18.81 31.56
C GLY A 241 -6.88 18.11 31.52
N SER A 242 -5.85 18.84 31.91
CA SER A 242 -4.55 18.35 32.40
C SER A 242 -3.89 17.23 31.59
N SER A 243 -2.94 17.57 30.71
CA SER A 243 -1.81 16.66 30.45
C SER A 243 -0.53 17.44 30.14
N LYS A 244 0.23 17.70 31.21
CA LYS A 244 1.68 17.88 31.15
C LYS A 244 2.27 16.70 30.33
N GLY A 245 3.03 17.00 29.28
CA GLY A 245 3.95 16.02 28.67
C GLY A 245 3.43 15.16 27.51
N ARG A 246 2.50 15.62 26.66
CA ARG A 246 2.33 14.98 25.35
C ARG A 246 3.39 15.49 24.40
N ASP A 247 4.38 14.64 24.13
CA ASP A 247 5.29 14.76 22.99
C ASP A 247 4.45 15.11 21.74
N LYS A 248 4.46 16.40 21.33
CA LYS A 248 3.62 16.89 20.24
C LYS A 248 4.21 16.38 18.92
N SER A 249 3.99 15.10 18.63
CA SER A 249 4.50 14.49 17.42
C SER A 249 3.80 15.09 16.21
N LYS A 250 4.57 15.69 15.30
CA LYS A 250 4.09 16.19 14.00
C LYS A 250 3.48 15.10 13.12
N GLN A 251 3.65 13.83 13.49
CA GLN A 251 3.09 12.69 12.76
C GLN A 251 1.56 12.73 12.63
N LYS A 252 0.84 13.38 13.55
CA LYS A 252 -0.63 13.50 13.46
C LYS A 252 -1.13 14.29 12.24
N PHE A 253 -0.26 15.13 11.66
CA PHE A 253 -0.56 16.02 10.53
C PHE A 253 -0.25 15.40 9.16
N PHE A 254 0.33 14.20 9.13
CA PHE A 254 0.72 13.50 7.91
C PHE A 254 0.05 12.12 7.82
N ILE A 255 0.18 11.48 6.66
CA ILE A 255 -0.12 10.05 6.51
C ILE A 255 0.78 9.21 7.42
N THR A 256 0.39 7.96 7.69
CA THR A 256 1.22 7.09 8.52
C THR A 256 2.56 6.83 7.85
N ASN A 257 3.65 6.78 8.63
CA ASN A 257 4.98 6.49 8.10
C ASN A 257 5.04 5.17 7.30
N PRO A 258 4.37 4.07 7.73
CA PRO A 258 4.28 2.87 6.89
C PRO A 258 3.63 3.12 5.53
N ALA A 259 2.52 3.87 5.45
CA ALA A 259 1.88 4.18 4.16
C ALA A 259 2.80 5.00 3.25
N PHE A 260 3.46 6.02 3.79
CA PHE A 260 4.45 6.81 3.06
C PHE A 260 5.58 5.94 2.49
N LEU A 261 6.20 5.12 3.33
CA LEU A 261 7.28 4.21 2.92
C LEU A 261 6.82 3.14 1.92
N SER A 262 5.56 2.72 1.97
CA SER A 262 4.98 1.81 0.97
C SER A 262 4.80 2.49 -0.39
N ILE A 263 4.34 3.75 -0.44
CA ILE A 263 4.27 4.56 -1.68
C ILE A 263 5.67 4.69 -2.30
N GLU A 264 6.64 5.06 -1.46
CA GLU A 264 8.04 5.19 -1.83
C GLU A 264 8.60 3.87 -2.37
N MET A 265 8.47 2.76 -1.63
CA MET A 265 8.95 1.45 -2.07
C MET A 265 8.34 1.04 -3.42
N ASN A 266 7.01 1.17 -3.56
CA ASN A 266 6.31 0.79 -4.78
C ASN A 266 6.84 1.54 -5.99
N THR A 267 6.98 2.86 -5.88
CA THR A 267 7.46 3.72 -6.97
C THR A 267 8.88 3.35 -7.41
N HIS A 268 9.77 3.11 -6.45
CA HIS A 268 11.12 2.67 -6.76
C HIS A 268 11.16 1.30 -7.40
N THR A 269 10.42 0.34 -6.84
CA THR A 269 10.37 -1.02 -7.37
C THR A 269 9.79 -1.04 -8.77
N MET A 270 8.73 -0.28 -9.04
CA MET A 270 8.16 -0.17 -10.38
C MET A 270 9.16 0.44 -11.36
N THR A 271 9.87 1.51 -10.97
CA THR A 271 10.93 2.09 -11.79
C THR A 271 12.03 1.07 -12.08
N TYR A 272 12.43 0.28 -11.06
CA TYR A 272 13.41 -0.78 -11.22
C TYR A 272 12.95 -1.83 -12.23
N ILE A 273 11.69 -2.28 -12.16
CA ILE A 273 11.11 -3.23 -13.12
C ILE A 273 11.13 -2.63 -14.53
N THR A 274 10.72 -1.38 -14.71
CA THR A 274 10.78 -0.69 -16.00
C THR A 274 12.19 -0.66 -16.58
N LEU A 275 13.20 -0.35 -15.75
CA LEU A 275 14.60 -0.36 -16.18
C LEU A 275 15.07 -1.77 -16.57
N LEU A 276 14.66 -2.81 -15.85
CA LEU A 276 14.98 -4.19 -16.20
C LEU A 276 14.36 -4.60 -17.55
N VAL A 277 13.15 -4.13 -17.86
CA VAL A 277 12.50 -4.37 -19.15
C VAL A 277 13.23 -3.62 -20.26
N ILE A 278 13.54 -2.34 -20.06
CA ILE A 278 14.34 -1.53 -21.02
C ILE A 278 15.71 -2.19 -21.29
N ASN A 279 16.32 -2.75 -20.26
CA ASN A 279 17.61 -3.45 -20.36
C ASN A 279 17.49 -4.92 -20.81
N ASN A 280 16.32 -5.37 -21.28
CA ASN A 280 16.05 -6.73 -21.75
C ASN A 280 16.33 -7.86 -20.73
N GLN A 281 16.32 -7.56 -19.43
CA GLN A 281 16.47 -8.57 -18.36
C GLN A 281 15.13 -9.17 -17.92
N LEU A 282 14.03 -8.54 -18.31
CA LEU A 282 12.66 -8.98 -18.08
C LEU A 282 11.82 -8.80 -19.34
N PRO A 283 10.79 -9.65 -19.54
CA PRO A 283 9.85 -9.49 -20.64
C PRO A 283 8.91 -8.30 -20.37
N THR A 284 8.30 -7.74 -21.42
CA THR A 284 7.40 -6.56 -21.32
C THR A 284 6.16 -6.87 -20.48
N GLU A 285 5.75 -8.13 -20.40
CA GLU A 285 4.71 -8.64 -19.51
C GLU A 285 4.94 -8.33 -18.03
N ALA A 286 6.19 -8.16 -17.60
CA ALA A 286 6.51 -7.74 -16.24
C ALA A 286 5.97 -6.34 -15.90
N LEU A 287 5.56 -5.54 -16.89
CA LEU A 287 4.92 -4.23 -16.70
C LEU A 287 3.40 -4.32 -16.43
N ARG A 288 2.80 -5.52 -16.43
CA ARG A 288 1.39 -5.71 -16.05
C ARG A 288 1.21 -5.55 -14.54
N ILE A 289 1.15 -4.30 -14.09
CA ILE A 289 1.21 -3.91 -12.67
C ILE A 289 0.12 -4.52 -11.79
N TRP A 290 -1.03 -4.86 -12.36
CA TRP A 290 -2.14 -5.47 -11.62
C TRP A 290 -1.81 -6.89 -11.14
N LEU A 291 -0.84 -7.58 -11.76
CA LEU A 291 -0.36 -8.90 -11.33
C LEU A 291 0.44 -8.84 -10.02
N PHE A 292 0.86 -7.64 -9.61
CA PHE A 292 1.50 -7.40 -8.33
C PHE A 292 0.50 -6.96 -7.25
N SER A 293 -0.80 -7.13 -7.46
CA SER A 293 -1.81 -6.88 -6.42
C SER A 293 -2.18 -8.16 -5.68
N SER A 294 -2.74 -8.02 -4.48
CA SER A 294 -3.22 -9.15 -3.67
C SER A 294 -4.52 -9.77 -4.21
N GLN A 295 -5.23 -9.08 -5.12
CA GLN A 295 -6.59 -9.41 -5.54
C GLN A 295 -6.74 -10.83 -6.11
N THR A 296 -5.75 -11.30 -6.87
CA THR A 296 -5.76 -12.65 -7.43
C THR A 296 -5.66 -13.71 -6.33
N TYR A 297 -4.98 -13.41 -5.23
CA TYR A 297 -4.84 -14.31 -4.07
C TYR A 297 -6.05 -14.23 -3.13
N GLU A 298 -6.61 -13.04 -2.92
CA GLU A 298 -7.87 -12.85 -2.17
C GLU A 298 -9.02 -13.64 -2.80
N CYS A 299 -9.03 -13.78 -4.13
CA CYS A 299 -10.00 -14.58 -4.85
C CYS A 299 -10.02 -16.04 -4.38
N MET A 300 -8.86 -16.69 -4.24
CA MET A 300 -8.76 -18.07 -3.72
C MET A 300 -9.36 -18.18 -2.31
N PHE A 301 -9.07 -17.23 -1.42
CA PHE A 301 -9.67 -17.23 -0.07
C PHE A 301 -11.18 -17.02 -0.10
N ARG A 302 -11.72 -16.26 -1.07
CA ARG A 302 -13.18 -16.12 -1.25
C ARG A 302 -13.79 -17.44 -1.74
N THR A 303 -13.19 -18.07 -2.75
CA THR A 303 -13.64 -19.37 -3.27
C THR A 303 -13.62 -20.43 -2.18
N ALA A 304 -12.52 -20.55 -1.43
CA ALA A 304 -12.43 -21.50 -0.33
C ALA A 304 -13.50 -21.25 0.76
N ARG A 305 -13.88 -20.00 1.00
CA ARG A 305 -14.97 -19.64 1.93
C ARG A 305 -16.36 -19.94 1.36
N SER A 306 -16.56 -19.84 0.05
CA SER A 306 -17.84 -20.14 -0.61
C SER A 306 -18.09 -21.64 -0.81
N MET A 307 -17.07 -22.49 -0.65
CA MET A 307 -17.20 -23.95 -0.69
C MET A 307 -17.85 -24.54 0.60
N SER A 308 -18.85 -23.87 1.15
CA SER A 308 -19.73 -24.42 2.18
C SER A 308 -20.85 -25.25 1.53
N GLY A 309 -21.41 -26.21 2.26
CA GLY A 309 -22.53 -27.01 1.76
C GLY A 309 -23.76 -26.12 1.45
N PRO A 310 -24.68 -26.56 0.56
CA PRO A 310 -25.79 -25.75 0.03
C PRO A 310 -26.74 -25.16 1.10
N PHE A 311 -26.66 -25.62 2.35
CA PHE A 311 -27.48 -25.15 3.47
C PHE A 311 -26.64 -24.65 4.67
N SER A 312 -25.33 -24.45 4.50
CA SER A 312 -24.45 -23.98 5.57
C SER A 312 -24.08 -22.50 5.36
N PRO A 313 -24.57 -21.58 6.22
CA PRO A 313 -24.20 -20.17 6.18
C PRO A 313 -22.80 -19.91 6.76
N ILE A 314 -22.06 -20.96 7.13
CA ILE A 314 -20.77 -20.86 7.80
C ILE A 314 -19.70 -20.50 6.76
N VAL A 315 -19.37 -19.20 6.73
CA VAL A 315 -18.31 -18.64 5.87
C VAL A 315 -16.91 -18.93 6.44
N ASN A 316 -16.79 -19.12 7.75
CA ASN A 316 -15.51 -19.37 8.42
C ASN A 316 -15.14 -20.86 8.37
N CYS A 317 -13.86 -21.16 8.23
CA CYS A 317 -13.37 -22.55 8.25
C CYS A 317 -12.09 -22.66 9.09
N SER A 318 -11.88 -23.84 9.67
CA SER A 318 -10.60 -24.14 10.34
C SER A 318 -9.48 -24.24 9.31
N VAL A 319 -8.22 -24.13 9.77
CA VAL A 319 -7.05 -24.31 8.89
C VAL A 319 -7.10 -25.66 8.17
N ALA A 320 -7.48 -26.74 8.85
CA ALA A 320 -7.62 -28.06 8.25
C ALA A 320 -8.70 -28.11 7.16
N GLN A 321 -9.82 -27.42 7.37
CA GLN A 321 -10.87 -27.31 6.35
C GLN A 321 -10.41 -26.48 5.15
N PHE A 322 -9.69 -25.38 5.39
CA PHE A 322 -9.12 -24.57 4.31
C PHE A 322 -8.14 -25.39 3.46
N LEU A 323 -7.22 -26.14 4.08
CA LEU A 323 -6.25 -26.97 3.36
C LEU A 323 -6.94 -28.02 2.48
N ARG A 324 -7.94 -28.73 3.01
CA ARG A 324 -8.74 -29.69 2.22
C ARG A 324 -9.53 -29.06 1.06
N ARG A 325 -9.94 -27.80 1.21
CA ARG A 325 -10.66 -27.07 0.15
C ARG A 325 -9.71 -26.56 -0.92
N ALA A 326 -8.51 -26.15 -0.54
CA ALA A 326 -7.49 -25.62 -1.45
C ALA A 326 -6.81 -26.72 -2.31
N GLU A 327 -6.95 -27.99 -1.92
CA GLU A 327 -6.53 -29.15 -2.72
C GLU A 327 -7.49 -29.48 -3.89
N LYS A 328 -8.73 -28.98 -3.85
CA LYS A 328 -9.76 -29.23 -4.86
C LYS A 328 -9.74 -28.17 -5.96
#